data_AF-A0A1M5RBP9-F1
#
_entry.id   AF-A0A1M5RBP9-F1
#
_cell.length_a   1.000
_cell.length_b   1.000
_cell.length_c   1.000
_cell.angle_alpha   90.00
_cell.angle_beta   90.00
_cell.angle_gamma   90.00
#
_symmetry.space_group_name_H-M   'P 1'
#
loop_
_entity.id
_entity.type
_entity.pdbx_description
1 polymer ?
#
loop_
_entity_poly.entity_id
_entity_poly.type
_entity_poly.pdbx_seq_one_letter_code
_entity_poly.pdbx_strand_id
1 'polypeptide(L)' 'MRDLLEKALNKGLSVSFSNEGGFTIIRIAKGSEVVASCSLGVADFRTSVEDSLQSLMMDLDRKGI' A
#
# COMPACT_ATOMS: atom_id res chain seq x y z
N MET A 1 7.87 8.56 -3.80
CA MET A 1 6.92 7.60 -4.42
C MET A 1 7.58 6.43 -5.15
N ARG A 2 8.42 6.64 -6.18
CA ARG A 2 9.08 5.55 -6.93
C ARG A 2 9.91 4.62 -6.03
N ASP A 3 10.66 5.20 -5.09
CA ASP A 3 11.50 4.47 -4.14
C ASP A 3 10.71 3.54 -3.19
N LEU A 4 9.54 3.98 -2.72
CA LEU A 4 8.68 3.20 -1.81
C LEU A 4 8.05 2.01 -2.53
N LEU A 5 7.52 2.24 -3.73
CA LEU A 5 6.99 1.16 -4.58
C LEU A 5 8.11 0.18 -4.97
N GLU A 6 9.29 0.66 -5.33
CA GLU A 6 10.43 -0.21 -5.63
C GLU A 6 10.88 -1.03 -4.41
N LYS A 7 10.86 -0.48 -3.20
CA LYS A 7 11.15 -1.25 -1.98
C LYS A 7 10.08 -2.30 -1.69
N ALA A 8 8.80 -1.96 -1.86
CA ALA A 8 7.72 -2.92 -1.71
C ALA A 8 7.84 -4.06 -2.72
N LEU A 9 8.08 -3.73 -4.00
CA LEU A 9 8.30 -4.70 -5.07
C LEU A 9 9.53 -5.58 -4.81
N ASN A 10 10.65 -5.00 -4.36
CA ASN A 10 11.86 -5.75 -4.00
C ASN A 10 11.66 -6.70 -2.81
N LYS A 11 10.74 -6.40 -1.90
CA LYS A 11 10.34 -7.31 -0.80
C LYS A 11 9.39 -8.44 -1.25
N GLY A 12 9.09 -8.54 -2.56
CA GLY A 12 8.13 -9.50 -3.11
C GLY A 12 6.68 -9.12 -2.82
N LEU A 13 6.41 -7.85 -2.52
CA LEU A 13 5.07 -7.34 -2.28
C LEU A 13 4.46 -6.84 -3.60
N SER A 14 3.22 -7.24 -3.85
CA SER A 14 2.41 -6.77 -4.97
C SER A 14 1.43 -5.71 -4.47
N VAL A 15 1.38 -4.56 -5.15
CA VAL A 15 0.44 -3.48 -4.84
C VAL A 15 -0.68 -3.49 -5.87
N SER A 16 -1.92 -3.64 -5.42
CA SER A 16 -3.13 -3.61 -6.25
C SER A 16 -4.01 -2.43 -5.85
N PHE A 17 -4.57 -1.76 -6.85
CA PHE A 17 -5.49 -0.66 -6.65
C PHE A 17 -6.88 -1.08 -7.14
N SER A 18 -7.89 -0.89 -6.30
CA SER A 18 -9.28 -1.21 -6.63
C SER A 18 -10.17 -0.06 -6.18
N ASN A 19 -11.23 0.22 -6.93
CA ASN A 19 -12.20 1.24 -6.54
C ASN A 19 -13.46 0.53 -6.04
N GLU A 20 -13.79 0.69 -4.76
CA GLU A 20 -14.98 0.09 -4.14
C GLU A 20 -15.81 1.18 -3.47
N GLY A 21 -17.09 1.28 -3.83
CA GLY A 21 -18.03 2.22 -3.21
C GLY A 21 -17.68 3.71 -3.40
N GLY A 22 -16.89 4.06 -4.42
CA GLY A 22 -16.41 5.43 -4.65
C GLY A 22 -15.11 5.77 -3.93
N PHE A 23 -14.52 4.82 -3.20
CA PHE A 23 -13.23 4.96 -2.54
C PHE A 23 -12.16 4.15 -3.25
N THR A 24 -10.94 4.69 -3.34
CA THR A 24 -9.82 3.92 -3.88
C THR A 24 -9.16 3.12 -2.77
N ILE A 25 -9.24 1.80 -2.86
CA ILE A 25 -8.60 0.86 -1.97
C ILE A 25 -7.24 0.47 -2.53
N ILE A 26 -6.19 0.59 -1.73
CA ILE A 26 -4.88 -0.01 -1.99
C ILE A 26 -4.79 -1.30 -1.21
N ARG A 27 -4.44 -2.40 -1.89
CA ARG A 27 -4.14 -3.69 -1.26
C ARG A 27 -2.68 -4.03 -1.53
N ILE A 28 -1.96 -4.39 -0.48
CA ILE A 28 -0.61 -4.95 -0.58
C ILE A 28 -0.69 -6.43 -0.25
N ALA A 29 -0.22 -7.25 -1.17
CA ALA A 29 -0.15 -8.69 -1.05
C ALA A 29 1.29 -9.18 -1.03
N LYS A 30 1.59 -10.23 -0.25
CA LYS A 30 2.86 -10.97 -0.31
C LYS A 30 2.53 -12.36 -0.86
N GLY A 31 2.86 -12.59 -2.14
CA GLY A 31 2.39 -13.79 -2.84
C GLY A 31 0.85 -13.81 -2.98
N SER A 32 0.20 -14.83 -2.41
CA SER A 32 -1.27 -14.97 -2.44
C SER A 32 -1.99 -14.34 -1.24
N GLU A 33 -1.28 -13.85 -0.23
CA GLU A 33 -1.89 -13.30 0.98
C GLU A 33 -1.90 -11.76 0.98
N VAL A 34 -3.06 -11.16 1.26
CA VAL A 34 -3.16 -9.71 1.48
C VAL A 34 -2.65 -9.40 2.88
N VAL A 35 -1.47 -8.79 2.95
CA VAL A 35 -0.84 -8.41 4.22
C VAL A 35 -1.35 -7.08 4.74
N ALA A 36 -1.95 -6.27 3.87
CA ALA A 36 -2.44 -4.95 4.22
C ALA A 36 -3.42 -4.36 3.20
N SER A 37 -4.36 -3.54 3.69
CA SER A 37 -5.25 -2.77 2.84
C SER A 37 -5.56 -1.41 3.46
N CYS A 38 -5.56 -0.34 2.68
CA CYS A 38 -6.04 0.97 3.10
C CYS A 38 -7.05 1.55 2.11
N SER A 39 -8.01 2.31 2.62
CA SER A 39 -8.96 3.09 1.82
C SER A 39 -8.49 4.55 1.75
N LEU A 40 -8.31 5.07 0.55
CA LEU A 40 -7.98 6.47 0.32
C LEU A 40 -9.26 7.30 0.26
N GLY A 41 -9.34 8.32 1.11
CA GLY A 41 -10.30 9.40 0.96
C GLY A 41 -9.98 10.25 -0.28
N VAL A 42 -10.99 10.95 -0.81
CA VAL A 42 -10.97 11.65 -2.10
C VAL A 42 -9.98 12.85 -2.16
N ALA A 43 -9.37 13.25 -1.04
CA ALA A 43 -8.41 14.35 -0.99
C ALA A 43 -7.00 13.85 -1.36
N ASP A 44 -6.43 14.41 -2.43
CA ASP A 44 -5.05 14.23 -2.88
C ASP A 44 -4.53 12.78 -2.87
N PHE A 45 -5.07 11.97 -3.78
CA PHE A 45 -4.69 10.58 -4.05
C PHE A 45 -3.18 10.33 -3.93
N ARG A 46 -2.36 11.19 -4.55
CA ARG A 46 -0.91 11.01 -4.54
C ARG A 46 -0.32 11.12 -3.13
N THR A 47 -0.66 12.17 -2.39
CA THR A 47 -0.16 12.41 -1.04
C THR A 47 -0.70 11.37 -0.05
N SER A 48 -1.98 11.03 -0.15
CA SER A 48 -2.60 10.02 0.71
C SER A 48 -2.09 8.61 0.42
N VAL A 49 -1.79 8.27 -0.85
CA VAL A 49 -1.14 6.99 -1.20
C VAL A 49 0.25 6.93 -0.58
N GLU A 50 1.03 8.01 -0.70
CA GLU A 50 2.40 8.02 -0.18
C GLU A 50 2.44 7.87 1.34
N ASP A 51 1.61 8.64 2.06
CA ASP A 51 1.49 8.59 3.51
C ASP A 51 0.99 7.21 4.00
N SER A 52 -0.07 6.69 3.36
CA SER A 52 -0.61 5.37 3.71
C SER A 52 0.40 4.25 3.45
N LEU A 53 1.10 4.30 2.33
CA LEU A 53 2.07 3.28 1.94
C LEU A 53 3.32 3.37 2.82
N GLN A 54 3.75 4.58 3.20
CA GLN A 54 4.84 4.79 4.13
C GLN A 54 4.50 4.27 5.54
N SER A 55 3.33 4.61 6.08
CA SER A 55 2.85 4.05 7.35
C SER A 55 2.78 2.53 7.29
N LEU A 56 2.29 1.99 6.17
CA LEU A 56 2.16 0.56 6.02
C LEU A 56 3.50 -0.17 5.89
N MET A 57 4.47 0.44 5.22
CA MET A 57 5.83 -0.07 5.17
C MET A 57 6.50 -0.05 6.55
N MET A 58 6.25 0.98 7.35
CA MET A 58 6.71 1.02 8.75
C MET A 58 6.08 -0.10 9.58
N ASP A 59 4.79 -0.37 9.41
CA ASP A 59 4.11 -1.49 10.07
C ASP A 59 4.65 -2.86 9.63
N LEU A 60 4.92 -3.04 8.35
CA LEU A 60 5.53 -4.26 7.81
C LEU A 60 6.96 -4.47 8.33
N ASP A 61 7.76 -3.40 8.39
CA ASP A 61 9.11 -3.42 8.95
C ASP A 61 9.09 -3.78 10.43
N ARG A 62 8.17 -3.17 11.19
CA ARG A 62 7.95 -3.46 12.61
C ARG A 62 7.48 -4.91 12.86
N LYS A 63 6.77 -5.50 11.91
CA LYS A 63 6.37 -6.93 11.94
C LYS A 63 7.48 -7.87 11.46
N GLY A 64 8.62 -7.37 11.01
CA GLY A 64 9.75 -8.17 10.52
C GLY A 64 9.49 -8.86 9.17
N ILE A 65 8.59 -8.30 8.34
CA ILE A 65 8.14 -8.89 7.06
C ILE A 65 8.87 -8.28 5.86
#